data_AF-A0A2N7S068-F1
#
_entry.id   AF-A0A2N7S068-F1
#
_cell.length_a   1.000
_cell.length_b   1.000
_cell.length_c   1.000
_cell.angle_alpha   90.00
_cell.angle_beta   90.00
_cell.angle_gamma   90.00
#
_symmetry.space_group_name_H-M   'P 1'
#
loop_
_entity.id
_entity.type
_entity.pdbx_description
1 polymer ?
#
loop_
_entity_poly.entity_id
_entity_poly.type
_entity_poly.pdbx_seq_one_letter_code
_entity_poly.pdbx_strand_id
1 'polypeptide(L)'
;MRLIIWLLAAGLVISGLLRFAELRDGSVRRWPLMLAGGLLVFSGIGLPFWHGASLPVLALAVSLVLLVGGVLRLAAVFRGRQKYCFRGALTALTGIFGAVLVIFWPRLSLWVLGVAFGGWLFLLGVRCLHPAFEHPVRKIPAWMRTAGQAGLTGLSALGLAAVLGLGTATAYLHSQNQLAAADDFYLPPASVPAAHGQLLRAEPLEANTLPNTLAWRIIYTTQGPDGAAAVASGVVTIADSAKGTLPVISWANGTKGVTSQCALSMAANPYDDGPARARETMLADGWAIVATDYIGLGTAGPHPYLIPAAEANAVLDATLAARQLQDLGSHGVQLGDSSVVWGHSQGGHAALATAESALDYAPDLDILGVAAMAPATDLPNLAESVADTSAGKIISSYIAYSWNQLYPALGIEKRLTARSRMAVNQLSQNCFSGTGALTGLAQSSQLFEPIFTPAELDGQLHAVLLRNSSVMPVDYPVFIAQGAEDSLALSSTQREFFKRSCTSDVHAGYLEYAGLDHMPLVGTGSALNEDLVAYTRSLLDGIPDFPEDATLCKK
;
A
#
# COMPACT_ATOMS: atom_id res chain seq x y z
N MET A 1 -19.06 -13.53 -5.25
CA MET A 1 -18.18 -14.34 -6.14
C MET A 1 -18.86 -15.61 -6.67
N ARG A 2 -19.46 -16.47 -5.82
CA ARG A 2 -20.19 -17.69 -6.28
C ARG A 2 -21.26 -17.41 -7.33
N LEU A 3 -22.03 -16.34 -7.19
CA LEU A 3 -23.06 -15.93 -8.17
C LEU A 3 -22.48 -15.69 -9.57
N ILE A 4 -21.31 -15.06 -9.68
CA ILE A 4 -20.66 -14.76 -10.97
C ILE A 4 -20.24 -16.05 -11.68
N ILE A 5 -19.70 -17.03 -10.93
CA ILE A 5 -19.32 -18.35 -11.47
C ILE A 5 -20.54 -19.08 -12.02
N TRP A 6 -21.67 -19.04 -11.31
CA TRP A 6 -22.92 -19.65 -11.77
C TRP A 6 -23.50 -18.96 -13.01
N LEU A 7 -23.43 -17.63 -13.08
CA LEU A 7 -23.86 -16.87 -14.26
C LEU A 7 -22.97 -17.16 -15.49
N LEU A 8 -21.65 -17.25 -15.30
CA LEU A 8 -20.69 -17.64 -16.35
C LEU A 8 -20.92 -19.08 -16.82
N ALA A 9 -21.09 -20.01 -15.88
CA ALA A 9 -21.40 -21.42 -16.16
C ALA A 9 -22.68 -21.55 -16.99
N ALA A 10 -23.77 -20.89 -16.57
CA ALA A 10 -25.03 -20.86 -17.30
C ALA A 10 -24.86 -20.27 -18.70
N GLY A 11 -24.14 -19.15 -18.82
CA GLY A 11 -23.86 -18.51 -20.11
C GLY A 11 -23.08 -19.39 -21.09
N LEU A 12 -22.08 -20.14 -20.61
CA LEU A 12 -21.31 -21.10 -21.40
C LEU A 12 -22.16 -22.29 -21.86
N VAL A 13 -22.99 -22.85 -20.98
CA VAL A 13 -23.92 -23.93 -21.31
C VAL A 13 -24.92 -23.48 -22.36
N ILE A 14 -25.58 -22.34 -22.16
CA ILE A 14 -26.56 -21.79 -23.11
C ILE A 14 -25.90 -21.52 -24.47
N SER A 15 -24.72 -20.89 -24.48
CA SER A 15 -23.98 -20.63 -25.73
C SER A 15 -23.59 -21.91 -26.47
N GLY A 16 -23.19 -22.94 -25.73
CA GLY A 16 -22.87 -24.25 -26.31
C GLY A 16 -24.11 -24.92 -26.91
N LEU A 17 -25.25 -24.90 -26.20
CA LEU A 17 -26.54 -25.42 -26.68
C LEU A 17 -27.05 -24.69 -27.92
N LEU A 18 -26.90 -23.37 -27.99
CA LEU A 18 -27.28 -22.58 -29.16
C LEU A 18 -26.44 -22.94 -30.40
N ARG A 19 -25.15 -23.26 -30.22
CA ARG A 19 -24.31 -23.77 -31.32
C ARG A 19 -24.73 -25.15 -31.81
N PHE A 20 -25.28 -25.99 -30.92
CA PHE A 20 -25.89 -27.24 -31.36
C PHE A 20 -27.18 -27.02 -32.14
N ALA A 21 -27.95 -25.97 -31.83
CA ALA A 21 -29.13 -25.59 -32.61
C ALA A 21 -28.77 -25.13 -34.03
N GLU A 22 -27.64 -24.43 -34.21
CA GLU A 22 -27.12 -24.02 -35.52
C GLU A 22 -26.70 -25.20 -36.42
N LEU A 23 -26.45 -26.39 -35.87
CA LEU A 23 -26.14 -27.60 -36.67
C LEU A 23 -27.32 -28.11 -37.49
N ARG A 24 -28.56 -27.68 -37.17
CA ARG A 24 -29.75 -28.01 -37.97
C ARG A 24 -29.78 -27.26 -39.31
N ASP A 25 -29.10 -26.12 -39.43
CA ASP A 25 -28.96 -25.40 -40.70
C ASP A 25 -27.79 -26.00 -41.50
N GLY A 26 -28.12 -26.80 -42.52
CA GLY A 26 -27.19 -27.66 -43.28
C GLY A 26 -26.07 -26.97 -44.09
N SER A 27 -25.72 -25.71 -43.81
CA SER A 27 -24.81 -24.88 -44.61
C SER A 27 -23.36 -24.80 -44.07
N VAL A 28 -23.05 -25.39 -42.91
CA VAL A 28 -21.74 -25.22 -42.24
C VAL A 28 -21.07 -26.57 -41.92
N ARG A 29 -19.71 -26.61 -41.95
CA ARG A 29 -18.92 -27.80 -41.55
C ARG A 29 -19.29 -28.22 -40.12
N ARG A 30 -19.84 -29.43 -39.97
CA ARG A 30 -20.46 -29.94 -38.72
C ARG A 30 -19.46 -30.15 -37.58
N TRP A 31 -18.28 -30.69 -37.87
CA TRP A 31 -17.30 -31.10 -36.85
C TRP A 31 -16.76 -29.95 -35.97
N PRO A 32 -16.31 -28.81 -36.53
CA PRO A 32 -15.83 -27.69 -35.72
C PRO A 32 -16.90 -27.07 -34.80
N LEU A 33 -18.16 -27.02 -35.27
CA LEU A 33 -19.30 -26.51 -34.50
C LEU A 33 -19.69 -27.45 -33.36
N MET A 34 -19.69 -28.77 -33.60
CA MET A 34 -19.92 -29.77 -32.56
C MET A 34 -18.84 -29.74 -31.50
N LEU A 35 -17.56 -29.65 -31.90
CA LEU A 35 -16.43 -29.56 -30.96
C LEU A 35 -16.50 -28.28 -30.12
N ALA A 36 -16.75 -27.13 -30.75
CA ALA A 36 -16.86 -25.85 -30.05
C ALA A 36 -18.08 -25.81 -29.11
N GLY A 37 -19.24 -26.30 -29.56
CA GLY A 37 -20.46 -26.40 -28.75
C GLY A 37 -20.26 -27.32 -27.55
N GLY A 38 -19.67 -28.50 -27.79
CA GLY A 38 -19.34 -29.46 -26.73
C GLY A 38 -18.39 -28.88 -25.70
N LEU A 39 -17.28 -28.27 -26.13
CA LEU A 39 -16.31 -27.62 -25.24
C LEU A 39 -16.97 -26.57 -24.35
N LEU A 40 -17.86 -25.74 -24.89
CA LEU A 40 -18.57 -24.70 -24.12
C LEU A 40 -19.53 -25.30 -23.09
N VAL A 41 -20.29 -26.33 -23.46
CA VAL A 41 -21.19 -27.03 -22.53
C VAL A 41 -20.39 -27.73 -21.42
N PHE A 42 -19.36 -28.50 -21.77
CA PHE A 42 -18.53 -29.19 -20.78
C PHE A 42 -17.80 -28.21 -19.87
N SER A 43 -17.29 -27.09 -20.40
CA SER A 43 -16.66 -26.04 -19.59
C SER A 43 -17.65 -25.36 -18.65
N GLY A 44 -18.87 -25.08 -19.12
CA GLY A 44 -19.94 -24.49 -18.31
C GLY A 44 -20.46 -25.41 -17.22
N ILE A 45 -20.57 -26.72 -17.50
CA ILE A 45 -20.94 -27.73 -16.49
C ILE A 45 -19.79 -27.95 -15.49
N GLY A 46 -18.54 -27.96 -15.95
CA GLY A 46 -17.37 -28.19 -15.08
C GLY A 46 -17.07 -27.02 -14.15
N LEU A 47 -17.32 -25.78 -14.57
CA LEU A 47 -16.96 -24.55 -13.85
C LEU A 47 -17.41 -24.53 -12.38
N PRO A 48 -18.67 -24.89 -12.03
CA PRO A 48 -19.13 -24.87 -10.64
C PRO A 48 -18.58 -26.02 -9.78
N PHE A 49 -18.17 -27.13 -10.38
CA PHE A 49 -17.61 -28.29 -9.66
C PHE A 49 -16.09 -28.22 -9.53
N TRP A 50 -15.44 -27.33 -10.25
CA TRP A 50 -13.99 -27.15 -10.23
C TRP A 50 -13.56 -26.28 -9.03
N HIS A 51 -13.84 -26.74 -7.83
CA HIS A 51 -13.59 -26.05 -6.56
C HIS A 51 -12.09 -25.72 -6.32
N GLY A 52 -11.18 -26.36 -7.06
CA GLY A 52 -9.72 -26.19 -6.95
C GLY A 52 -9.03 -25.46 -8.11
N ALA A 53 -9.75 -25.10 -9.20
CA ALA A 53 -9.15 -24.25 -10.23
C ALA A 53 -9.19 -22.80 -9.73
N SER A 54 -8.07 -22.36 -9.18
CA SER A 54 -7.91 -20.98 -8.72
C SER A 54 -8.18 -20.02 -9.89
N LEU A 55 -8.78 -18.86 -9.64
CA LEU A 55 -8.95 -17.77 -10.62
C LEU A 55 -7.68 -17.51 -11.49
N PRO A 56 -6.44 -17.68 -10.99
CA PRO A 56 -5.22 -17.73 -11.79
C PRO A 56 -5.20 -18.73 -12.95
N VAL A 57 -5.73 -19.94 -12.77
CA VAL A 57 -5.84 -20.96 -13.85
C VAL A 57 -6.80 -20.48 -14.92
N LEU A 58 -7.91 -19.84 -14.52
CA LEU A 58 -8.85 -19.23 -15.46
C LEU A 58 -8.19 -18.08 -16.22
N ALA A 59 -7.44 -17.20 -15.55
CA ALA A 59 -6.68 -16.13 -16.19
C ALA A 59 -5.65 -16.68 -17.18
N LEU A 60 -4.89 -17.72 -16.80
CA LEU A 60 -3.92 -18.38 -17.68
C LEU A 60 -4.60 -19.01 -18.91
N ALA A 61 -5.71 -19.72 -18.71
CA ALA A 61 -6.49 -20.31 -19.79
C ALA A 61 -7.01 -19.24 -20.75
N VAL A 62 -7.54 -18.13 -20.24
CA VAL A 62 -8.01 -17.02 -21.08
C VAL A 62 -6.85 -16.35 -21.82
N SER A 63 -5.72 -16.11 -21.15
CA SER A 63 -4.50 -15.59 -21.78
C SER A 63 -4.07 -16.48 -22.95
N LEU A 64 -4.03 -17.80 -22.75
CA LEU A 64 -3.64 -18.76 -23.79
C LEU A 64 -4.63 -18.77 -24.96
N VAL A 65 -5.95 -18.71 -24.68
CA VAL A 65 -6.99 -18.62 -25.73
C VAL A 65 -6.87 -17.32 -26.52
N LEU A 66 -6.65 -16.19 -25.86
CA LEU A 66 -6.47 -14.88 -26.52
C LEU A 66 -5.20 -14.87 -27.38
N LEU A 67 -4.10 -15.43 -26.88
CA LEU A 67 -2.83 -15.52 -27.59
C LEU A 67 -2.95 -16.42 -28.83
N VAL A 68 -3.41 -17.66 -28.67
CA VAL A 68 -3.58 -18.61 -29.78
C VAL A 68 -4.58 -18.07 -30.80
N GLY A 69 -5.71 -17.52 -30.33
CA GLY A 69 -6.72 -16.91 -31.19
C GLY A 69 -6.17 -15.70 -31.97
N GLY A 70 -5.38 -14.85 -31.32
CA GLY A 70 -4.71 -13.72 -31.94
C GLY A 70 -3.70 -14.15 -33.00
N VAL A 71 -2.80 -15.10 -32.67
CA VAL A 71 -1.80 -15.64 -33.60
C VAL A 71 -2.43 -16.31 -34.82
N LEU A 72 -3.46 -17.15 -34.62
CA LEU A 72 -4.15 -17.82 -35.72
C LEU A 72 -4.85 -16.81 -36.66
N ARG A 73 -5.45 -15.75 -36.10
CA ARG A 73 -6.06 -14.67 -36.89
C ARG A 73 -5.01 -13.89 -37.66
N LEU A 74 -3.88 -13.57 -37.03
CA LEU A 74 -2.77 -12.88 -37.68
C LEU A 74 -2.21 -13.71 -38.85
N ALA A 75 -2.02 -15.02 -38.65
CA ALA A 75 -1.59 -15.94 -39.70
C ALA A 75 -2.61 -16.03 -40.86
N ALA A 76 -3.91 -15.97 -40.57
CA ALA A 76 -4.95 -15.97 -41.59
C ALA A 76 -4.97 -14.66 -42.42
N VAL A 77 -4.63 -13.53 -41.79
CA VAL A 77 -4.43 -12.24 -42.45
C VAL A 77 -3.25 -12.31 -43.41
N PHE A 78 -2.08 -12.82 -42.97
CA PHE A 78 -0.89 -12.97 -43.82
C PHE A 78 -1.08 -13.94 -44.99
N ARG A 79 -1.91 -14.97 -44.84
CA ARG A 79 -2.23 -15.93 -45.92
C ARG A 79 -3.28 -15.42 -46.91
N GLY A 80 -3.72 -14.17 -46.82
CA GLY A 80 -4.69 -13.56 -47.74
C GLY A 80 -6.11 -14.15 -47.67
N ARG A 81 -6.45 -14.87 -46.59
CA ARG A 81 -7.74 -15.60 -46.49
C ARG A 81 -8.89 -14.77 -45.90
N GLN A 82 -8.66 -13.51 -45.54
CA GLN A 82 -9.61 -12.61 -44.89
C GLN A 82 -10.00 -11.43 -45.80
N LYS A 83 -11.29 -11.24 -46.06
CA LYS A 83 -11.82 -10.12 -46.88
C LYS A 83 -11.57 -8.72 -46.26
N TYR A 84 -11.24 -8.65 -44.96
CA TYR A 84 -11.02 -7.40 -44.21
C TYR A 84 -9.67 -7.45 -43.48
N CYS A 85 -8.57 -7.43 -44.24
CA CYS A 85 -7.18 -7.59 -43.77
C CYS A 85 -6.83 -6.68 -42.58
N PHE A 86 -7.16 -5.39 -42.67
CA PHE A 86 -6.85 -4.39 -41.63
C PHE A 86 -7.56 -4.64 -40.30
N ARG A 87 -8.88 -4.84 -40.32
CA ARG A 87 -9.66 -5.15 -39.11
C ARG A 87 -9.23 -6.49 -38.50
N GLY A 88 -8.91 -7.48 -39.34
CA GLY A 88 -8.40 -8.78 -38.90
C GLY A 88 -7.08 -8.65 -38.13
N ALA A 89 -6.16 -7.83 -38.62
CA ALA A 89 -4.88 -7.54 -37.96
C ALA A 89 -5.11 -6.84 -36.61
N LEU A 90 -6.01 -5.85 -36.58
CA LEU A 90 -6.34 -5.09 -35.38
C LEU A 90 -6.86 -5.99 -34.25
N THR A 91 -7.86 -6.83 -34.54
CA THR A 91 -8.38 -7.78 -33.55
C THR A 91 -7.35 -8.84 -33.15
N ALA A 92 -6.47 -9.24 -34.06
CA ALA A 92 -5.39 -10.18 -33.76
C ALA A 92 -4.38 -9.57 -32.76
N LEU A 93 -3.96 -8.33 -33.00
CA LEU A 93 -3.07 -7.59 -32.10
C LEU A 93 -3.74 -7.34 -30.73
N THR A 94 -5.02 -6.95 -30.69
CA THR A 94 -5.75 -6.80 -29.41
C THR A 94 -5.74 -8.10 -28.62
N GLY A 95 -5.93 -9.26 -29.27
CA GLY A 95 -5.87 -10.57 -28.61
C GLY A 95 -4.47 -10.91 -28.07
N ILE A 96 -3.42 -10.63 -28.84
CA ILE A 96 -2.03 -10.90 -28.43
C ILE A 96 -1.63 -10.00 -27.26
N PHE A 97 -1.81 -8.70 -27.36
CA PHE A 97 -1.48 -7.77 -26.28
C PHE A 97 -2.40 -7.95 -25.07
N GLY A 98 -3.68 -8.28 -25.29
CA GLY A 98 -4.61 -8.62 -24.23
C GLY A 98 -4.19 -9.86 -23.44
N ALA A 99 -3.59 -10.86 -24.09
CA ALA A 99 -3.05 -12.04 -23.41
C ALA A 99 -1.92 -11.69 -22.45
N VAL A 100 -1.03 -10.78 -22.83
CA VAL A 100 0.04 -10.26 -21.96
C VAL A 100 -0.55 -9.48 -20.80
N LEU A 101 -1.53 -8.62 -21.06
CA LEU A 101 -2.19 -7.81 -20.05
C LEU A 101 -2.91 -8.65 -18.98
N VAL A 102 -3.49 -9.79 -19.37
CA VAL A 102 -4.12 -10.76 -18.44
C VAL A 102 -3.11 -11.35 -17.45
N ILE A 103 -1.84 -11.49 -17.83
CA ILE A 103 -0.79 -12.01 -16.95
C ILE A 103 -0.42 -10.98 -15.88
N PHE A 104 -0.27 -9.72 -16.26
CA PHE A 104 0.08 -8.63 -15.33
C PHE A 104 -1.10 -8.16 -14.47
N TRP A 105 -2.33 -8.27 -14.98
CA TRP A 105 -3.54 -7.76 -14.34
C TRP A 105 -4.65 -8.82 -14.26
N PRO A 106 -4.43 -9.96 -13.58
CA PRO A 106 -5.33 -11.10 -13.64
C PRO A 106 -6.72 -10.79 -13.07
N ARG A 107 -6.83 -10.04 -11.97
CA ARG A 107 -8.13 -9.70 -11.37
C ARG A 107 -8.91 -8.74 -12.25
N LEU A 108 -8.27 -7.65 -12.65
CA LEU A 108 -8.88 -6.64 -13.51
C LEU A 108 -9.29 -7.25 -14.85
N SER A 109 -8.41 -8.06 -15.45
CA SER A 109 -8.69 -8.69 -16.73
C SER A 109 -9.85 -9.66 -16.65
N LEU A 110 -9.94 -10.49 -15.60
CA LEU A 110 -11.08 -11.38 -15.40
C LEU A 110 -12.39 -10.61 -15.22
N TRP A 111 -12.37 -9.46 -14.53
CA TRP A 111 -13.53 -8.58 -14.42
C TRP A 111 -13.94 -7.99 -15.77
N VAL A 112 -13.00 -7.39 -16.51
CA VAL A 112 -13.25 -6.80 -17.83
C VAL A 112 -13.74 -7.84 -18.82
N LEU A 113 -13.11 -9.01 -18.84
CA LEU A 113 -13.51 -10.15 -19.67
C LEU A 113 -14.88 -10.67 -19.26
N GLY A 114 -15.18 -10.74 -17.96
CA GLY A 114 -16.48 -11.13 -17.45
C GLY A 114 -17.59 -10.17 -17.88
N VAL A 115 -17.35 -8.85 -17.79
CA VAL A 115 -18.29 -7.81 -18.26
C VAL A 115 -18.46 -7.88 -19.77
N ALA A 116 -17.37 -7.97 -20.53
CA ALA A 116 -17.41 -8.07 -21.99
C ALA A 116 -18.14 -9.34 -22.46
N PHE A 117 -17.88 -10.47 -21.80
CA PHE A 117 -18.56 -11.74 -22.06
C PHE A 117 -20.05 -11.67 -21.67
N GLY A 118 -20.37 -11.09 -20.51
CA GLY A 118 -21.75 -10.87 -20.08
C GLY A 118 -22.53 -9.96 -21.03
N GLY A 119 -21.92 -8.86 -21.49
CA GLY A 119 -22.50 -7.99 -22.51
C GLY A 119 -22.68 -8.70 -23.85
N TRP A 120 -21.71 -9.53 -24.26
CA TRP A 120 -21.83 -10.35 -25.47
C TRP A 120 -23.00 -11.34 -25.38
N LEU A 121 -23.16 -12.03 -24.25
CA LEU A 121 -24.29 -12.93 -24.00
C LEU A 121 -25.62 -12.18 -23.99
N PHE A 122 -25.68 -11.00 -23.38
CA PHE A 122 -26.87 -10.16 -23.38
C PHE A 122 -27.29 -9.78 -24.82
N LEU A 123 -26.35 -9.31 -25.64
CA LEU A 123 -26.61 -8.97 -27.04
C LEU A 123 -27.05 -10.19 -27.85
N LEU A 124 -26.47 -11.37 -27.57
CA LEU A 124 -26.86 -12.62 -28.20
C LEU A 124 -28.29 -13.03 -27.78
N GLY A 125 -28.63 -12.89 -26.50
CA GLY A 125 -29.99 -13.08 -25.99
C GLY A 125 -31.00 -12.14 -26.63
N VAL A 126 -30.70 -10.83 -26.69
CA VAL A 126 -31.54 -9.84 -27.40
C VAL A 126 -31.72 -10.22 -28.87
N ARG A 127 -30.66 -10.68 -29.55
CA ARG A 127 -30.74 -11.15 -30.94
C ARG A 127 -31.55 -12.42 -31.10
N CYS A 128 -31.57 -13.32 -30.12
CA CYS A 128 -32.42 -14.50 -30.11
C CYS A 128 -33.89 -14.17 -29.79
N LEU A 129 -34.14 -13.09 -29.05
CA LEU A 129 -35.48 -12.55 -28.80
C LEU A 129 -36.02 -11.73 -29.99
N HIS A 130 -35.13 -11.16 -30.80
CA HIS A 130 -35.49 -10.38 -31.99
C HIS A 130 -36.39 -11.14 -33.00
N PRO A 131 -36.16 -12.43 -33.33
CA PRO A 131 -37.10 -13.22 -34.13
C PRO A 131 -38.48 -13.41 -33.48
N ALA A 132 -38.61 -13.25 -32.15
CA ALA A 132 -39.91 -13.34 -31.47
C ALA A 132 -40.78 -12.08 -31.65
N PHE A 133 -40.22 -11.00 -32.24
CA PHE A 133 -40.90 -9.71 -32.41
C PHE A 133 -40.91 -9.17 -33.85
N GLU A 134 -40.52 -9.94 -34.88
CA GLU A 134 -40.54 -9.43 -36.26
C GLU A 134 -41.72 -9.95 -37.10
N HIS A 135 -42.62 -9.01 -37.42
CA HIS A 135 -43.11 -8.81 -38.79
C HIS A 135 -41.91 -8.59 -39.74
N PRO A 136 -41.97 -8.96 -41.03
CA PRO A 136 -40.81 -9.06 -41.91
C PRO A 136 -40.15 -7.70 -42.14
N VAL A 137 -38.96 -7.47 -41.57
CA VAL A 137 -38.20 -6.25 -41.80
C VAL A 137 -37.47 -6.31 -43.14
N ARG A 138 -37.65 -5.24 -43.93
CA ARG A 138 -37.01 -5.00 -45.24
C ARG A 138 -35.48 -5.07 -45.13
N LYS A 139 -34.84 -5.59 -46.19
CA LYS A 139 -33.38 -5.65 -46.41
C LYS A 139 -32.66 -4.42 -45.84
N ILE A 140 -31.78 -4.63 -44.86
CA ILE A 140 -30.96 -3.59 -44.23
C ILE A 140 -30.22 -2.79 -45.32
N PRO A 141 -30.39 -1.45 -45.40
CA PRO A 141 -29.72 -0.61 -46.38
C PRO A 141 -28.20 -0.77 -46.34
N ALA A 142 -27.55 -0.70 -47.51
CA ALA A 142 -26.09 -0.88 -47.62
C ALA A 142 -25.30 0.11 -46.74
N TRP A 143 -25.79 1.35 -46.59
CA TRP A 143 -25.16 2.37 -45.75
C TRP A 143 -25.17 1.99 -44.26
N MET A 144 -26.21 1.32 -43.75
CA MET A 144 -26.25 0.81 -42.37
C MET A 144 -25.26 -0.34 -42.16
N ARG A 145 -25.03 -1.18 -43.20
CA ARG A 145 -24.00 -2.23 -43.15
C ARG A 145 -22.59 -1.65 -43.13
N THR A 146 -22.33 -0.62 -43.94
CA THR A 146 -21.03 0.08 -43.97
C THR A 146 -20.79 0.85 -42.68
N ALA A 147 -21.81 1.54 -42.15
CA ALA A 147 -21.77 2.21 -40.85
C ALA A 147 -21.52 1.21 -39.70
N GLY A 148 -22.15 0.04 -39.74
CA GLY A 148 -21.88 -1.04 -38.77
C GLY A 148 -20.46 -1.60 -38.86
N GLN A 149 -19.89 -1.72 -40.07
CA GLN A 149 -18.49 -2.16 -40.24
C GLN A 149 -17.47 -1.11 -39.81
N ALA A 150 -17.74 0.17 -40.07
CA ALA A 150 -16.94 1.29 -39.57
C ALA A 150 -16.98 1.35 -38.04
N GLY A 151 -18.16 1.20 -37.44
CA GLY A 151 -18.33 1.14 -35.97
C GLY A 151 -17.56 -0.03 -35.34
N LEU A 152 -17.64 -1.24 -35.91
CA LEU A 152 -16.88 -2.41 -35.42
C LEU A 152 -15.36 -2.25 -35.56
N THR A 153 -14.90 -1.58 -36.62
CA THR A 153 -13.49 -1.26 -36.82
C THR A 153 -13.02 -0.21 -35.82
N GLY A 154 -13.84 0.82 -35.57
CA GLY A 154 -13.62 1.81 -34.52
C GLY A 154 -13.53 1.19 -33.12
N LEU A 155 -14.45 0.29 -32.77
CA LEU A 155 -14.41 -0.44 -31.49
C LEU A 155 -13.15 -1.32 -31.35
N SER A 156 -12.72 -1.98 -32.43
CA SER A 156 -11.48 -2.77 -32.42
C SER A 156 -10.25 -1.87 -32.27
N ALA A 157 -10.28 -0.67 -32.86
CA ALA A 157 -9.20 0.31 -32.76
C ALA A 157 -9.10 0.89 -31.36
N LEU A 158 -10.25 1.26 -30.78
CA LEU A 158 -10.36 1.68 -29.39
C LEU A 158 -9.91 0.57 -28.43
N GLY A 159 -10.27 -0.68 -28.71
CA GLY A 159 -9.82 -1.84 -27.92
C GLY A 159 -8.30 -2.02 -27.96
N LEU A 160 -7.67 -1.95 -29.14
CA LEU A 160 -6.21 -1.99 -29.23
C LEU A 160 -5.56 -0.79 -28.53
N ALA A 161 -6.08 0.42 -28.74
CA ALA A 161 -5.56 1.64 -28.11
C ALA A 161 -5.63 1.58 -26.59
N ALA A 162 -6.74 1.07 -26.03
CA ALA A 162 -6.90 0.88 -24.58
C ALA A 162 -5.90 -0.14 -24.03
N VAL A 163 -5.73 -1.28 -24.71
CA VAL A 163 -4.76 -2.32 -24.29
C VAL A 163 -3.32 -1.80 -24.36
N LEU A 164 -2.96 -1.08 -25.43
CA LEU A 164 -1.64 -0.47 -25.55
C LEU A 164 -1.43 0.62 -24.50
N GLY A 165 -2.43 1.47 -24.25
CA GLY A 165 -2.38 2.52 -23.23
C GLY A 165 -2.23 1.97 -21.81
N LEU A 166 -2.95 0.89 -21.48
CA LEU A 166 -2.76 0.17 -20.21
C LEU A 166 -1.38 -0.47 -20.14
N GLY A 167 -0.90 -1.06 -21.25
CA GLY A 167 0.45 -1.63 -21.34
C GLY A 167 1.54 -0.58 -21.11
N THR A 168 1.43 0.59 -21.74
CA THR A 168 2.39 1.69 -21.56
C THR A 168 2.29 2.28 -20.15
N ALA A 169 1.10 2.44 -19.57
CA ALA A 169 0.94 2.88 -18.18
C ALA A 169 1.55 1.87 -17.20
N THR A 170 1.36 0.57 -17.44
CA THR A 170 1.97 -0.50 -16.63
C THR A 170 3.49 -0.46 -16.72
N ALA A 171 4.03 -0.32 -17.93
CA ALA A 171 5.47 -0.21 -18.17
C ALA A 171 6.04 1.06 -17.53
N TYR A 172 5.32 2.18 -17.60
CA TYR A 172 5.70 3.43 -16.96
C TYR A 172 5.77 3.29 -15.44
N LEU A 173 4.72 2.75 -14.80
CA LEU A 173 4.70 2.50 -13.34
C LEU A 173 5.86 1.61 -12.91
N HIS A 174 6.13 0.52 -13.64
CA HIS A 174 7.27 -0.35 -13.33
C HIS A 174 8.63 0.30 -13.61
N SER A 175 8.73 1.19 -14.61
CA SER A 175 9.96 1.92 -14.92
C SER A 175 10.25 3.07 -13.97
N GLN A 176 9.21 3.61 -13.31
CA GLN A 176 9.29 4.69 -12.32
C GLN A 176 9.62 4.19 -10.92
N ASN A 177 9.75 2.88 -10.74
CA ASN A 177 10.38 2.28 -9.56
C ASN A 177 11.92 2.46 -9.61
N GLN A 178 12.38 3.62 -10.11
CA GLN A 178 13.77 4.01 -10.09
C GLN A 178 14.17 4.12 -8.63
N LEU A 179 15.01 3.20 -8.20
CA LEU A 179 15.71 3.24 -6.92
C LEU A 179 16.27 4.65 -6.75
N ALA A 180 15.89 5.35 -5.68
CA ALA A 180 16.65 6.51 -5.25
C ALA A 180 18.08 6.01 -5.06
N ALA A 181 18.99 6.44 -5.93
CA ALA A 181 20.38 6.01 -5.85
C ALA A 181 20.94 6.61 -4.55
N ALA A 182 21.28 5.74 -3.61
CA ALA A 182 22.03 6.15 -2.43
C ALA A 182 23.31 6.84 -2.91
N ASP A 183 23.44 8.12 -2.60
CA ASP A 183 24.66 8.88 -2.81
C ASP A 183 25.68 8.57 -1.70
N ASP A 184 26.85 9.20 -1.78
CA ASP A 184 27.97 8.93 -0.87
C ASP A 184 27.61 9.18 0.61
N PHE A 185 26.59 9.99 0.89
CA PHE A 185 26.11 10.29 2.24
C PHE A 185 25.58 9.03 2.97
N TYR A 186 24.98 8.09 2.23
CA TYR A 186 24.37 6.88 2.79
C TYR A 186 25.33 5.68 2.83
N LEU A 187 26.57 5.84 2.36
CA LEU A 187 27.56 4.75 2.43
C LEU A 187 27.80 4.34 3.89
N PRO A 188 27.77 3.04 4.22
CA PRO A 188 27.92 2.59 5.60
C PRO A 188 29.27 3.06 6.18
N PRO A 189 29.32 3.45 7.46
CA PRO A 189 30.59 3.78 8.10
C PRO A 189 31.49 2.54 8.19
N ALA A 190 32.81 2.75 8.22
CA ALA A 190 33.77 1.65 8.33
C ALA A 190 33.60 0.80 9.60
N SER A 191 33.12 1.44 10.68
CA SER A 191 32.73 0.80 11.93
C SER A 191 31.59 1.60 12.56
N VAL A 192 30.62 0.92 13.16
CA VAL A 192 29.54 1.56 13.92
C VAL A 192 30.04 1.80 15.36
N PRO A 193 30.04 3.05 15.86
CA PRO A 193 30.32 3.31 17.27
C PRO A 193 29.35 2.56 18.20
N ALA A 194 29.84 2.13 19.36
CA ALA A 194 29.03 1.38 20.32
C ALA A 194 28.02 2.25 21.09
N ALA A 195 28.32 3.54 21.26
CA ALA A 195 27.41 4.48 21.89
C ALA A 195 26.25 4.79 20.94
N HIS A 196 25.04 4.93 21.48
CA HIS A 196 23.86 5.34 20.73
C HIS A 196 23.71 6.87 20.72
N GLY A 197 22.85 7.39 19.85
CA GLY A 197 22.52 8.81 19.79
C GLY A 197 23.64 9.71 19.27
N GLN A 198 24.77 9.17 18.80
CA GLN A 198 25.88 9.94 18.22
C GLN A 198 25.59 10.34 16.78
N LEU A 199 25.76 11.63 16.45
CA LEU A 199 25.72 12.14 15.08
C LEU A 199 26.99 11.72 14.31
N LEU A 200 26.82 11.04 13.18
CA LEU A 200 27.92 10.57 12.33
C LEU A 200 28.18 11.50 11.15
N ARG A 201 27.10 11.91 10.47
CA ARG A 201 27.14 12.81 9.31
C ARG A 201 25.90 13.68 9.29
N ALA A 202 26.05 14.88 8.75
CA ALA A 202 24.94 15.79 8.48
C ALA A 202 25.25 16.62 7.24
N GLU A 203 24.25 16.82 6.39
CA GLU A 203 24.33 17.68 5.21
C GLU A 203 22.98 18.40 5.01
N PRO A 204 22.98 19.61 4.43
CA PRO A 204 21.75 20.26 4.01
C PRO A 204 20.89 19.34 3.13
N LEU A 205 19.59 19.32 3.37
CA LEU A 205 18.64 18.53 2.60
C LEU A 205 18.26 19.27 1.32
N GLU A 206 18.87 18.89 0.19
CA GLU A 206 18.60 19.53 -1.11
C GLU A 206 17.13 19.43 -1.54
N ALA A 207 16.47 18.33 -1.18
CA ALA A 207 15.06 18.08 -1.46
C ALA A 207 14.09 18.77 -0.48
N ASN A 208 14.53 19.81 0.24
CA ASN A 208 13.65 20.55 1.15
C ASN A 208 12.59 21.33 0.36
N THR A 209 11.35 20.85 0.40
CA THR A 209 10.22 21.48 -0.32
C THR A 209 9.44 22.49 0.52
N LEU A 210 9.69 22.60 1.83
CA LEU A 210 8.98 23.53 2.71
C LEU A 210 9.55 24.95 2.61
N PRO A 211 8.72 25.97 2.31
CA PRO A 211 9.19 27.35 2.23
C PRO A 211 9.59 27.89 3.60
N ASN A 212 10.57 28.81 3.63
CA ASN A 212 11.06 29.48 4.84
C ASN A 212 11.58 28.51 5.93
N THR A 213 12.16 27.39 5.51
CA THR A 213 12.75 26.40 6.41
C THR A 213 14.17 26.06 6.03
N LEU A 214 14.94 25.63 7.02
CA LEU A 214 16.22 24.97 6.85
C LEU A 214 16.05 23.52 7.24
N ALA A 215 16.63 22.62 6.44
CA ALA A 215 16.56 21.20 6.71
C ALA A 215 17.91 20.52 6.44
N TRP A 216 18.19 19.48 7.22
CA TRP A 216 19.38 18.64 7.09
C TRP A 216 18.97 17.18 7.10
N ARG A 217 19.65 16.37 6.28
CA ARG A 217 19.67 14.93 6.47
C ARG A 217 20.80 14.57 7.44
N ILE A 218 20.55 13.60 8.31
CA ILE A 218 21.51 13.14 9.31
C ILE A 218 21.71 11.62 9.22
N ILE A 219 22.90 11.16 9.54
CA ILE A 219 23.21 9.75 9.85
C ILE A 219 23.64 9.70 11.31
N TYR A 220 23.06 8.78 12.08
CA TYR A 220 23.32 8.67 13.51
C TYR A 220 23.34 7.21 13.98
N THR A 221 23.95 7.00 15.13
CA THR A 221 24.02 5.68 15.80
C THR A 221 22.77 5.41 16.61
N THR A 222 22.35 4.15 16.62
CA THR A 222 21.23 3.68 17.43
C THR A 222 21.41 2.22 17.81
N GLN A 223 20.40 1.58 18.39
CA GLN A 223 20.44 0.17 18.76
C GLN A 223 19.33 -0.62 18.09
N GLY A 224 19.70 -1.78 17.55
CA GLY A 224 18.78 -2.77 17.02
C GLY A 224 17.93 -3.43 18.12
N PRO A 225 17.00 -4.32 17.73
CA PRO A 225 16.04 -4.93 18.66
C PRO A 225 16.68 -5.87 19.69
N ASP A 226 17.92 -6.28 19.50
CA ASP A 226 18.75 -7.08 20.42
C ASP A 226 19.78 -6.25 21.19
N GLY A 227 19.73 -4.92 21.08
CA GLY A 227 20.70 -3.99 21.68
C GLY A 227 22.01 -3.85 20.88
N ALA A 228 22.14 -4.50 19.71
CA ALA A 228 23.32 -4.37 18.89
C ALA A 228 23.43 -2.96 18.29
N ALA A 229 24.65 -2.41 18.24
CA ALA A 229 24.89 -1.11 17.63
C ALA A 229 24.49 -1.10 16.15
N ALA A 230 23.72 -0.09 15.77
CA ALA A 230 23.17 0.10 14.43
C ALA A 230 23.30 1.56 14.00
N VAL A 231 22.96 1.82 12.73
CA VAL A 231 22.96 3.17 12.15
C VAL A 231 21.59 3.40 11.52
N ALA A 232 21.06 4.60 11.68
CA ALA A 232 19.85 5.07 11.04
C ALA A 232 20.10 6.44 10.39
N SER A 233 19.20 6.83 9.48
CA SER A 233 19.16 8.19 8.93
C SER A 233 17.93 8.94 9.41
N GLY A 234 17.90 10.25 9.17
CA GLY A 234 16.74 11.08 9.48
C GLY A 234 16.84 12.48 8.89
N VAL A 235 15.85 13.31 9.20
CA VAL A 235 15.75 14.70 8.77
C VAL A 235 15.54 15.61 9.99
N VAL A 236 16.27 16.72 10.03
CA VAL A 236 16.08 17.81 11.00
C VAL A 236 15.57 19.02 10.25
N THR A 237 14.46 19.62 10.68
CA THR A 237 13.84 20.79 10.04
C THR A 237 13.55 21.88 11.07
N ILE A 238 13.88 23.13 10.74
CA ILE A 238 13.55 24.34 11.52
C ILE A 238 13.05 25.45 10.60
N ALA A 239 12.36 26.45 11.13
CA ALA A 239 12.15 27.70 10.40
C ALA A 239 13.48 28.45 10.21
N ASP A 240 13.68 29.08 9.05
CA ASP A 240 14.87 29.90 8.78
C ASP A 240 14.99 31.13 9.71
N SER A 241 13.85 31.60 10.20
CA SER A 241 13.70 32.68 11.17
C SER A 241 13.92 32.25 12.61
N ALA A 242 14.03 30.94 12.89
CA ALA A 242 14.17 30.42 14.24
C ALA A 242 15.48 30.90 14.91
N LYS A 243 15.41 31.16 16.21
CA LYS A 243 16.51 31.64 17.05
C LYS A 243 16.35 31.10 18.47
N GLY A 244 17.46 30.91 19.17
CA GLY A 244 17.47 30.45 20.56
C GLY A 244 17.30 28.93 20.69
N THR A 245 16.81 28.49 21.86
CA THR A 245 16.57 27.08 22.15
C THR A 245 15.16 26.70 21.73
N LEU A 246 15.04 25.74 20.81
CA LEU A 246 13.75 25.30 20.27
C LEU A 246 13.29 24.00 20.96
N PRO A 247 12.01 23.87 21.34
CA PRO A 247 11.45 22.57 21.68
C PRO A 247 11.41 21.66 20.46
N VAL A 248 11.43 20.35 20.69
CA VAL A 248 11.57 19.36 19.62
C VAL A 248 10.32 18.49 19.48
N ILE A 249 9.80 18.41 18.27
CA ILE A 249 8.87 17.35 17.88
C ILE A 249 9.68 16.18 17.35
N SER A 250 9.78 15.13 18.16
CA SER A 250 10.39 13.86 17.77
C SER A 250 9.39 13.11 16.89
N TRP A 251 9.55 13.21 15.57
CA TRP A 251 8.63 12.68 14.60
C TRP A 251 8.99 11.23 14.22
N ALA A 252 8.22 10.29 14.78
CA ALA A 252 8.23 8.89 14.42
C ALA A 252 7.47 8.72 13.09
N ASN A 253 8.23 8.50 12.00
CA ASN A 253 7.64 8.39 10.67
C ASN A 253 6.70 7.20 10.53
N GLY A 254 5.64 7.39 9.73
CA GLY A 254 4.79 6.30 9.27
C GLY A 254 5.50 5.37 8.30
N THR A 255 4.79 4.36 7.81
CA THR A 255 5.36 3.36 6.90
C THR A 255 5.85 4.01 5.61
N LYS A 256 7.14 3.89 5.34
CA LYS A 256 7.74 4.27 4.05
C LYS A 256 8.12 3.08 3.19
N GLY A 257 8.29 1.90 3.78
CA GLY A 257 8.75 0.67 3.12
C GLY A 257 9.66 -0.11 4.06
N VAL A 258 10.32 -1.15 3.54
CA VAL A 258 11.21 -2.04 4.34
C VAL A 258 12.60 -2.20 3.72
N THR A 259 12.93 -1.33 2.78
CA THR A 259 14.18 -1.35 2.00
C THR A 259 14.82 0.03 2.02
N SER A 260 16.16 0.07 1.99
CA SER A 260 16.95 1.30 2.15
C SER A 260 16.48 2.47 1.29
N GLN A 261 16.07 2.25 0.03
CA GLN A 261 15.64 3.32 -0.87
C GLN A 261 14.35 4.05 -0.43
N CYS A 262 13.66 3.54 0.59
CA CYS A 262 12.42 4.10 1.07
C CYS A 262 12.59 5.08 2.23
N ALA A 263 13.82 5.44 2.61
CA ALA A 263 14.04 6.51 3.59
C ALA A 263 13.34 7.80 3.17
N LEU A 264 12.74 8.48 4.14
CA LEU A 264 12.17 9.82 3.97
C LEU A 264 13.27 10.81 3.57
N SER A 265 14.46 10.72 4.18
CA SER A 265 15.60 11.59 3.87
C SER A 265 16.12 11.46 2.43
N MET A 266 15.73 10.39 1.72
CA MET A 266 16.06 10.16 0.31
C MET A 266 14.93 10.57 -0.65
N ALA A 267 13.75 10.89 -0.12
CA ALA A 267 12.58 11.18 -0.94
C ALA A 267 12.71 12.54 -1.64
N ALA A 268 12.17 12.62 -2.86
CA ALA A 268 12.07 13.89 -3.60
C ALA A 268 11.19 14.92 -2.86
N ASN A 269 10.24 14.45 -2.04
CA ASN A 269 9.54 15.28 -1.07
C ASN A 269 9.50 14.55 0.29
N PRO A 270 10.35 14.93 1.26
CA PRO A 270 10.40 14.34 2.60
C PRO A 270 9.20 14.75 3.47
N TYR A 271 8.24 15.51 2.94
CA TYR A 271 7.09 16.03 3.68
C TYR A 271 5.75 15.57 3.11
N ASP A 272 5.73 14.64 2.15
CA ASP A 272 4.52 14.11 1.49
C ASP A 272 3.59 13.28 2.40
N ASP A 273 3.88 13.23 3.70
CA ASP A 273 3.14 12.45 4.70
C ASP A 273 3.08 13.20 6.05
N GLY A 274 2.14 12.79 6.90
CA GLY A 274 1.86 13.38 8.20
C GLY A 274 0.98 14.65 8.13
N PRO A 275 0.63 15.23 9.31
CA PRO A 275 -0.28 16.36 9.45
C PRO A 275 0.39 17.65 8.95
N ALA A 276 0.35 17.86 7.63
CA ALA A 276 1.13 18.89 6.95
C ALA A 276 0.85 20.32 7.48
N ARG A 277 -0.41 20.62 7.80
CA ARG A 277 -0.79 21.95 8.33
C ARG A 277 -0.28 22.13 9.76
N ALA A 278 -0.37 21.11 10.61
CA ALA A 278 0.21 21.14 11.96
C ALA A 278 1.73 21.34 11.92
N ARG A 279 2.41 20.65 11.00
CA ARG A 279 3.85 20.80 10.75
C ARG A 279 4.22 22.23 10.36
N GLU A 280 3.48 22.85 9.45
CA GLU A 280 3.74 24.24 9.05
C GLU A 280 3.52 25.20 10.23
N THR A 281 2.44 25.00 11.01
CA THR A 281 2.15 25.83 12.19
C THR A 281 3.23 25.70 13.26
N MET A 282 3.68 24.49 13.61
CA MET A 282 4.73 24.32 14.63
C MET A 282 6.07 24.94 14.22
N LEU A 283 6.45 24.83 12.94
CA LEU A 283 7.69 25.43 12.44
C LEU A 283 7.60 26.96 12.52
N ALA A 284 6.45 27.53 12.17
CA ALA A 284 6.19 28.96 12.31
C ALA A 284 6.18 29.42 13.78
N ASP A 285 5.75 28.55 14.71
CA ASP A 285 5.79 28.80 16.16
C ASP A 285 7.19 28.62 16.78
N GLY A 286 8.20 28.31 15.97
CA GLY A 286 9.60 28.19 16.41
C GLY A 286 9.93 26.85 17.04
N TRP A 287 9.21 25.79 16.72
CA TRP A 287 9.55 24.43 17.15
C TRP A 287 10.43 23.75 16.08
N ALA A 288 11.26 22.80 16.49
CA ALA A 288 12.05 21.98 15.58
C ALA A 288 11.38 20.62 15.33
N ILE A 289 11.61 20.04 14.17
CA ILE A 289 11.18 18.69 13.84
C ILE A 289 12.41 17.82 13.64
N VAL A 290 12.44 16.68 14.31
CA VAL A 290 13.46 15.65 14.11
C VAL A 290 12.74 14.36 13.71
N ALA A 291 12.82 14.02 12.44
CA ALA A 291 12.15 12.87 11.84
C ALA A 291 13.15 11.73 11.62
N THR A 292 12.91 10.56 12.20
CA THR A 292 13.74 9.37 11.96
C THR A 292 13.30 8.60 10.72
N ASP A 293 14.25 8.12 9.90
CA ASP A 293 13.96 7.11 8.88
C ASP A 293 13.85 5.70 9.46
N TYR A 294 14.38 5.45 10.66
CA TYR A 294 14.65 4.13 11.25
C TYR A 294 15.84 3.37 10.63
N ILE A 295 16.30 2.37 11.36
CA ILE A 295 17.32 1.41 10.91
C ILE A 295 16.85 0.75 9.59
N GLY A 296 17.76 0.56 8.64
CA GLY A 296 17.50 -0.15 7.39
C GLY A 296 16.76 0.66 6.33
N LEU A 297 16.35 1.89 6.65
CA LEU A 297 15.89 2.90 5.71
C LEU A 297 17.03 3.93 5.59
N GLY A 298 17.47 4.21 4.36
CA GLY A 298 18.67 5.00 4.07
C GLY A 298 19.99 4.35 4.49
N THR A 299 19.94 3.25 5.22
CA THR A 299 21.08 2.60 5.87
C THR A 299 21.08 1.10 5.63
N ALA A 300 22.21 0.45 5.89
CA ALA A 300 22.34 -0.99 5.70
C ALA A 300 21.56 -1.79 6.75
N GLY A 301 21.15 -3.00 6.38
CA GLY A 301 20.44 -3.94 7.26
C GLY A 301 18.93 -3.96 7.01
N PRO A 302 18.22 -4.98 7.54
CA PRO A 302 16.77 -5.03 7.43
C PRO A 302 16.15 -3.94 8.31
N HIS A 303 15.10 -3.28 7.81
CA HIS A 303 14.29 -2.39 8.62
C HIS A 303 13.52 -3.19 9.68
N PRO A 304 13.67 -2.91 11.01
CA PRO A 304 12.91 -3.52 12.10
C PRO A 304 11.44 -3.06 12.14
N TYR A 305 10.72 -3.30 11.05
CA TYR A 305 9.36 -2.84 10.85
C TYR A 305 8.41 -3.40 11.92
N LEU A 306 7.76 -2.50 12.68
CA LEU A 306 6.85 -2.83 13.77
C LEU A 306 7.54 -3.66 14.87
N ILE A 307 8.77 -3.29 15.22
CA ILE A 307 9.51 -3.84 16.35
C ILE A 307 9.77 -2.70 17.36
N PRO A 308 8.97 -2.61 18.44
CA PRO A 308 8.90 -1.44 19.32
C PRO A 308 10.26 -0.92 19.79
N ALA A 309 11.13 -1.80 20.30
CA ALA A 309 12.41 -1.41 20.88
C ALA A 309 13.32 -0.71 19.87
N ALA A 310 13.45 -1.25 18.66
CA ALA A 310 14.30 -0.67 17.63
C ALA A 310 13.72 0.63 17.05
N GLU A 311 12.40 0.73 16.93
CA GLU A 311 11.74 1.95 16.46
C GLU A 311 11.87 3.08 17.50
N ALA A 312 11.64 2.78 18.77
CA ALA A 312 11.76 3.72 19.88
C ALA A 312 13.19 4.25 20.03
N ASN A 313 14.18 3.34 20.05
CA ASN A 313 15.59 3.71 20.12
C ASN A 313 15.97 4.65 18.97
N ALA A 314 15.54 4.34 17.75
CA ALA A 314 15.82 5.18 16.59
C ALA A 314 15.19 6.58 16.67
N VAL A 315 13.99 6.72 17.25
CA VAL A 315 13.35 8.03 17.49
C VAL A 315 14.14 8.85 18.50
N LEU A 316 14.45 8.27 19.67
CA LEU A 316 15.19 8.95 20.74
C LEU A 316 16.59 9.36 20.28
N ASP A 317 17.27 8.45 19.58
CA ASP A 317 18.64 8.68 19.10
C ASP A 317 18.71 9.70 17.98
N ALA A 318 17.67 9.81 17.14
CA ALA A 318 17.59 10.88 16.15
C ALA A 318 17.60 12.24 16.84
N THR A 319 16.82 12.39 17.91
CA THR A 319 16.72 13.63 18.68
C THR A 319 18.01 13.94 19.44
N LEU A 320 18.64 12.93 20.06
CA LEU A 320 19.97 13.08 20.67
C LEU A 320 21.05 13.50 19.65
N ALA A 321 21.03 12.90 18.46
CA ALA A 321 21.98 13.22 17.40
C ALA A 321 21.73 14.61 16.80
N ALA A 322 20.47 15.01 16.61
CA ALA A 322 20.10 16.32 16.10
C ALA A 322 20.60 17.47 17.01
N ARG A 323 20.64 17.25 18.33
CA ARG A 323 21.21 18.21 19.30
C ARG A 323 22.72 18.44 19.10
N GLN A 324 23.42 17.54 18.41
CA GLN A 324 24.86 17.65 18.10
C GLN A 324 25.13 18.36 16.77
N LEU A 325 24.08 18.76 16.03
CA LEU A 325 24.20 19.37 14.72
C LEU A 325 24.78 20.80 14.80
N GLN A 326 26.06 20.94 14.47
CA GLN A 326 26.80 22.20 14.57
C GLN A 326 26.22 23.33 13.71
N ASP A 327 25.65 22.99 12.55
CA ASP A 327 25.03 23.96 11.63
C ASP A 327 23.88 24.75 12.28
N LEU A 328 23.16 24.17 13.25
CA LEU A 328 22.14 24.90 14.01
C LEU A 328 22.77 26.07 14.78
N GLY A 329 23.93 25.85 15.39
CA GLY A 329 24.67 26.88 16.13
C GLY A 329 25.09 28.04 15.24
N SER A 330 25.48 27.77 13.99
CA SER A 330 25.79 28.81 12.99
C SER A 330 24.58 29.69 12.63
N HIS A 331 23.36 29.19 12.85
CA HIS A 331 22.11 29.93 12.68
C HIS A 331 21.58 30.56 13.98
N GLY A 332 22.33 30.45 15.09
CA GLY A 332 21.92 30.94 16.41
C GLY A 332 20.81 30.09 17.05
N VAL A 333 20.77 28.80 16.73
CA VAL A 333 19.75 27.84 17.18
C VAL A 333 20.39 26.70 17.98
N GLN A 334 19.71 26.26 19.02
CA GLN A 334 19.99 25.03 19.76
C GLN A 334 18.69 24.23 19.91
N LEU A 335 18.78 22.90 19.93
CA LEU A 335 17.62 22.07 20.26
C LEU A 335 17.61 21.82 21.77
N GLY A 336 16.45 22.05 22.39
CA GLY A 336 16.21 21.75 23.80
C GLY A 336 16.21 20.25 24.11
N ASP A 337 16.08 19.94 25.39
CA ASP A 337 15.83 18.60 25.92
C ASP A 337 14.34 18.23 25.92
N SER A 338 13.45 19.21 26.09
CA SER A 338 12.00 19.00 26.02
C SER A 338 11.54 18.56 24.63
N SER A 339 10.88 17.40 24.58
CA SER A 339 10.35 16.85 23.34
C SER A 339 8.95 16.26 23.48
N VAL A 340 8.13 16.45 22.45
CA VAL A 340 6.85 15.75 22.28
C VAL A 340 6.98 14.78 21.13
N VAL A 341 6.58 13.53 21.34
CA VAL A 341 6.71 12.48 20.32
C VAL A 341 5.43 12.41 19.50
N TRP A 342 5.56 12.57 18.19
CA TRP A 342 4.44 12.46 17.26
C TRP A 342 4.66 11.27 16.35
N GLY A 343 3.58 10.56 15.98
CA GLY A 343 3.70 9.54 14.94
C GLY A 343 2.37 9.04 14.41
N HIS A 344 2.36 8.65 13.13
CA HIS A 344 1.18 8.14 12.43
C HIS A 344 1.36 6.70 11.95
N SER A 345 0.33 5.85 12.09
CA SER A 345 0.36 4.44 11.63
C SER A 345 1.47 3.63 12.33
N GLN A 346 2.46 3.10 11.59
CA GLN A 346 3.71 2.57 12.17
C GLN A 346 4.37 3.59 13.12
N GLY A 347 4.41 4.86 12.73
CA GLY A 347 4.96 5.92 13.55
C GLY A 347 4.19 6.12 14.85
N GLY A 348 2.87 5.88 14.85
CA GLY A 348 2.07 5.92 16.07
C GLY A 348 2.41 4.76 17.01
N HIS A 349 2.66 3.58 16.45
CA HIS A 349 3.19 2.43 17.20
C HIS A 349 4.57 2.74 17.81
N ALA A 350 5.48 3.30 17.01
CA ALA A 350 6.80 3.73 17.45
C ALA A 350 6.74 4.86 18.49
N ALA A 351 5.79 5.80 18.37
CA ALA A 351 5.63 6.91 19.30
C ALA A 351 5.19 6.43 20.70
N LEU A 352 4.27 5.44 20.77
CA LEU A 352 3.91 4.79 22.03
C LEU A 352 5.11 4.07 22.65
N ALA A 353 5.86 3.30 21.86
CA ALA A 353 7.07 2.59 22.32
C ALA A 353 8.20 3.55 22.78
N THR A 354 8.31 4.71 22.12
CA THR A 354 9.27 5.76 22.46
C THR A 354 9.03 6.26 23.87
N ALA A 355 7.79 6.57 24.24
CA ALA A 355 7.47 6.98 25.59
C ALA A 355 7.65 5.85 26.61
N GLU A 356 7.31 4.60 26.27
CA GLU A 356 7.53 3.46 27.18
C GLU A 356 9.03 3.28 27.55
N SER A 357 9.94 3.56 26.62
CA SER A 357 11.39 3.32 26.80
C SER A 357 12.20 4.55 27.19
N ALA A 358 11.62 5.75 27.10
CA ALA A 358 12.36 7.02 27.21
C ALA A 358 13.17 7.16 28.51
N LEU A 359 12.55 6.89 29.68
CA LEU A 359 13.20 7.04 30.99
C LEU A 359 14.45 6.16 31.15
N ASP A 360 14.42 4.95 30.60
CA ASP A 360 15.50 3.98 30.75
C ASP A 360 16.57 4.13 29.66
N TYR A 361 16.16 4.42 28.42
CA TYR A 361 17.06 4.43 27.26
C TYR A 361 17.71 5.78 27.01
N ALA A 362 16.98 6.88 27.16
CA ALA A 362 17.46 8.23 26.88
C ALA A 362 17.02 9.24 27.96
N PRO A 363 17.47 9.06 29.22
CA PRO A 363 17.07 9.92 30.34
C PRO A 363 17.48 11.39 30.19
N ASP A 364 18.37 11.71 29.24
CA ASP A 364 18.79 13.07 28.90
C ASP A 364 17.78 13.82 27.99
N LEU A 365 16.68 13.18 27.61
CA LEU A 365 15.56 13.77 26.90
C LEU A 365 14.34 13.88 27.83
N ASP A 366 13.79 15.08 27.91
CA ASP A 366 12.58 15.36 28.66
C ASP A 366 11.36 15.13 27.76
N ILE A 367 10.92 13.86 27.68
CA ILE A 367 9.71 13.53 26.92
C ILE A 367 8.49 14.06 27.67
N LEU A 368 7.79 15.03 27.10
CA LEU A 368 6.63 15.66 27.74
C LEU A 368 5.31 14.92 27.49
N GLY A 369 5.25 14.13 26.43
CA GLY A 369 4.05 13.36 26.07
C GLY A 369 4.08 12.86 24.63
N VAL A 370 3.00 12.16 24.26
CA VAL A 370 2.85 11.50 22.95
C VAL A 370 1.57 11.95 22.26
N ALA A 371 1.65 12.21 20.95
CA ALA A 371 0.52 12.28 20.04
C ALA A 371 0.60 11.16 19.00
N ALA A 372 -0.19 10.09 19.21
CA ALA A 372 -0.22 8.91 18.35
C ALA A 372 -1.46 8.95 17.45
N MET A 373 -1.25 8.94 16.13
CA MET A 373 -2.30 9.07 15.13
C MET A 373 -2.50 7.73 14.42
N ALA A 374 -3.68 7.14 14.53
CA ALA A 374 -3.99 5.80 14.02
C ALA A 374 -2.87 4.76 14.30
N PRO A 375 -2.39 4.63 15.55
CA PRO A 375 -1.25 3.76 15.85
C PRO A 375 -1.56 2.29 15.58
N ALA A 376 -0.59 1.51 15.06
CA ALA A 376 -0.73 0.07 14.89
C ALA A 376 -0.67 -0.66 16.25
N THR A 377 -1.78 -0.72 16.99
CA THR A 377 -1.77 -1.16 18.40
C THR A 377 -1.92 -2.66 18.62
N ASP A 378 -2.53 -3.38 17.67
CA ASP A 378 -2.75 -4.82 17.75
C ASP A 378 -2.32 -5.47 16.43
N LEU A 379 -1.07 -5.95 16.39
CA LEU A 379 -0.48 -6.51 15.17
C LEU A 379 -1.13 -7.83 14.71
N PRO A 380 -1.54 -8.77 15.61
CA PRO A 380 -2.35 -9.91 15.22
C PRO A 380 -3.65 -9.49 14.53
N ASN A 381 -4.41 -8.58 15.15
CA ASN A 381 -5.67 -8.09 14.60
C ASN A 381 -5.44 -7.32 13.28
N LEU A 382 -4.38 -6.53 13.17
CA LEU A 382 -4.00 -5.86 11.92
C LEU A 382 -3.70 -6.87 10.81
N ALA A 383 -2.95 -7.94 11.10
CA ALA A 383 -2.62 -8.96 10.12
C ALA A 383 -3.85 -9.78 9.67
N GLU A 384 -4.84 -9.96 10.55
CA GLU A 384 -6.05 -10.75 10.29
C GLU A 384 -7.18 -9.93 9.66
N SER A 385 -7.58 -8.83 10.29
CA SER A 385 -8.80 -8.08 9.96
C SER A 385 -8.75 -7.41 8.59
N VAL A 386 -7.56 -7.02 8.14
CA VAL A 386 -7.35 -6.38 6.83
C VAL A 386 -6.63 -7.28 5.83
N ALA A 387 -6.48 -8.58 6.12
CA ALA A 387 -5.70 -9.55 5.34
C ALA A 387 -6.07 -9.58 3.83
N ASP A 388 -7.34 -9.35 3.53
CA ASP A 388 -7.87 -9.39 2.16
C ASP A 388 -7.78 -8.05 1.40
N THR A 389 -7.54 -6.95 2.12
CA THR A 389 -7.43 -5.61 1.54
C THR A 389 -6.09 -5.41 0.82
N SER A 390 -6.05 -4.48 -0.13
CA SER A 390 -4.81 -4.14 -0.83
C SER A 390 -3.75 -3.57 0.12
N ALA A 391 -4.14 -2.74 1.08
CA ALA A 391 -3.24 -2.16 2.08
C ALA A 391 -2.72 -3.22 3.05
N GLY A 392 -3.60 -4.05 3.63
CA GLY A 392 -3.22 -5.13 4.54
C GLY A 392 -2.28 -6.15 3.91
N LYS A 393 -2.40 -6.43 2.61
CA LYS A 393 -1.44 -7.26 1.86
C LYS A 393 -0.06 -6.63 1.73
N ILE A 394 0.02 -5.30 1.60
CA ILE A 394 1.30 -4.58 1.55
C ILE A 394 1.95 -4.62 2.93
N ILE A 395 1.22 -4.25 3.98
CA ILE A 395 1.71 -4.28 5.38
C ILE A 395 2.15 -5.69 5.77
N SER A 396 1.35 -6.71 5.48
CA SER A 396 1.72 -8.10 5.74
C SER A 396 2.95 -8.55 4.96
N SER A 397 3.17 -7.99 3.75
CA SER A 397 4.40 -8.26 2.97
C SER A 397 5.62 -7.62 3.59
N TYR A 398 5.48 -6.41 4.15
CA TYR A 398 6.55 -5.74 4.89
C TYR A 398 6.92 -6.49 6.17
N ILE A 399 5.92 -6.91 6.96
CA ILE A 399 6.11 -7.79 8.11
C ILE A 399 6.82 -9.07 7.68
N ALA A 400 6.32 -9.77 6.66
CA ALA A 400 6.90 -11.03 6.21
C ALA A 400 8.37 -10.87 5.77
N TYR A 401 8.69 -9.82 5.01
CA TYR A 401 10.04 -9.57 4.52
C TYR A 401 11.03 -9.19 5.63
N SER A 402 10.61 -8.28 6.52
CA SER A 402 11.44 -7.83 7.65
C SER A 402 11.65 -8.96 8.65
N TRP A 403 10.57 -9.62 9.07
CA TRP A 403 10.60 -10.59 10.15
C TRP A 403 11.20 -11.94 9.73
N ASN A 404 11.23 -12.26 8.43
CA ASN A 404 11.98 -13.40 7.93
C ASN A 404 13.49 -13.26 8.21
N GLN A 405 14.00 -12.02 8.27
CA GLN A 405 15.41 -11.72 8.55
C GLN A 405 15.66 -11.55 10.04
N LEU A 406 14.74 -10.89 10.76
CA LEU A 406 14.91 -10.56 12.19
C LEU A 406 14.44 -11.67 13.15
N TYR A 407 13.53 -12.53 12.71
CA TYR A 407 13.03 -13.69 13.45
C TYR A 407 13.21 -14.98 12.65
N PRO A 408 14.46 -15.40 12.34
CA PRO A 408 14.72 -16.56 11.46
C PRO A 408 14.10 -17.87 11.98
N ALA A 409 13.90 -17.99 13.30
CA ALA A 409 13.24 -19.13 13.92
C ALA A 409 11.78 -19.34 13.46
N LEU A 410 11.09 -18.28 13.02
CA LEU A 410 9.72 -18.38 12.49
C LEU A 410 9.66 -19.07 11.12
N GLY A 411 10.76 -19.06 10.36
CA GLY A 411 10.84 -19.65 9.03
C GLY A 411 9.77 -19.14 8.07
N ILE A 412 9.39 -17.85 8.15
CA ILE A 412 8.24 -17.25 7.45
C ILE A 412 8.23 -17.62 5.97
N GLU A 413 9.32 -17.37 5.26
CA GLU A 413 9.39 -17.61 3.80
C GLU A 413 9.03 -19.05 3.42
N LYS A 414 9.40 -20.04 4.23
CA LYS A 414 9.15 -21.47 3.98
C LYS A 414 7.70 -21.87 4.21
N ARG A 415 6.97 -21.11 5.04
CA ARG A 415 5.57 -21.37 5.40
C ARG A 415 4.59 -20.70 4.42
N LEU A 416 5.01 -19.60 3.79
CA LEU A 416 4.24 -18.93 2.74
C LEU A 416 3.99 -19.85 1.53
N THR A 417 2.84 -19.67 0.89
CA THR A 417 2.57 -20.25 -0.42
C THR A 417 3.60 -19.73 -1.43
N ALA A 418 3.82 -20.46 -2.54
CA ALA A 418 4.72 -19.99 -3.60
C ALA A 418 4.30 -18.61 -4.16
N ARG A 419 2.99 -18.34 -4.23
CA ARG A 419 2.46 -17.09 -4.74
C ARG A 419 2.61 -15.95 -3.73
N SER A 420 2.28 -16.17 -2.46
CA SER A 420 2.51 -15.18 -1.39
C SER A 420 4.00 -14.87 -1.26
N ARG A 421 4.89 -15.86 -1.36
CA ARG A 421 6.34 -15.62 -1.37
C ARG A 421 6.79 -14.71 -2.51
N MET A 422 6.32 -14.96 -3.73
CA MET A 422 6.61 -14.07 -4.87
C MET A 422 6.06 -12.67 -4.65
N ALA A 423 4.85 -12.56 -4.10
CA ALA A 423 4.22 -11.29 -3.80
C ALA A 423 5.00 -10.51 -2.74
N VAL A 424 5.48 -11.17 -1.68
CA VAL A 424 6.32 -10.56 -0.64
C VAL A 424 7.58 -9.98 -1.28
N ASN A 425 8.30 -10.78 -2.10
CA ASN A 425 9.52 -10.33 -2.75
C ASN A 425 9.32 -9.17 -3.73
N GLN A 426 8.11 -9.00 -4.29
CA GLN A 426 7.80 -7.92 -5.21
C GLN A 426 7.29 -6.67 -4.46
N LEU A 427 6.35 -6.85 -3.53
CA LEU A 427 5.73 -5.78 -2.79
C LEU A 427 6.71 -5.10 -1.83
N SER A 428 7.62 -5.87 -1.20
CA SER A 428 8.60 -5.32 -0.26
C SER A 428 9.61 -4.38 -0.90
N GLN A 429 9.78 -4.42 -2.22
CA GLN A 429 10.69 -3.55 -2.96
C GLN A 429 10.07 -2.20 -3.32
N ASN A 430 8.75 -2.07 -3.19
CA ASN A 430 8.07 -0.80 -3.40
C ASN A 430 8.10 0.01 -2.10
N CYS A 431 8.27 1.32 -2.22
CA CYS A 431 8.04 2.22 -1.11
C CYS A 431 6.55 2.50 -0.94
N PHE A 432 6.11 2.74 0.29
CA PHE A 432 4.75 3.15 0.65
C PHE A 432 4.53 4.66 0.49
N SER A 433 5.19 5.27 -0.49
CA SER A 433 5.10 6.68 -0.84
C SER A 433 5.19 6.88 -2.36
N GLY A 434 4.75 8.04 -2.83
CA GLY A 434 4.84 8.42 -4.25
C GLY A 434 4.28 7.36 -5.22
N THR A 435 5.01 7.13 -6.31
CA THR A 435 4.66 6.12 -7.34
C THR A 435 4.80 4.68 -6.84
N GLY A 436 5.65 4.45 -5.82
CA GLY A 436 5.80 3.16 -5.16
C GLY A 436 4.50 2.70 -4.52
N ALA A 437 3.80 3.60 -3.80
CA ALA A 437 2.52 3.27 -3.15
C ALA A 437 1.46 2.87 -4.18
N LEU A 438 1.35 3.61 -5.28
CA LEU A 438 0.44 3.30 -6.38
C LEU A 438 0.77 1.95 -7.02
N THR A 439 2.05 1.66 -7.22
CA THR A 439 2.53 0.39 -7.77
C THR A 439 2.24 -0.77 -6.83
N GLY A 440 2.49 -0.60 -5.53
CA GLY A 440 2.18 -1.58 -4.49
C GLY A 440 0.68 -1.87 -4.42
N LEU A 441 -0.17 -0.85 -4.40
CA LEU A 441 -1.64 -1.01 -4.41
C LEU A 441 -2.13 -1.71 -5.68
N ALA A 442 -1.59 -1.33 -6.83
CA ALA A 442 -1.88 -1.99 -8.09
C ALA A 442 -1.53 -3.49 -8.01
N GLN A 443 -0.32 -3.83 -7.60
CA GLN A 443 0.15 -5.21 -7.50
C GLN A 443 -0.63 -6.01 -6.45
N SER A 444 -0.83 -5.47 -5.24
CA SER A 444 -1.53 -6.15 -4.15
C SER A 444 -3.01 -6.36 -4.45
N SER A 445 -3.65 -5.44 -5.18
CA SER A 445 -5.03 -5.60 -5.63
C SER A 445 -5.22 -6.83 -6.53
N GLN A 446 -4.17 -7.26 -7.23
CA GLN A 446 -4.17 -8.45 -8.09
C GLN A 446 -3.93 -9.76 -7.32
N LEU A 447 -3.59 -9.69 -6.03
CA LEU A 447 -3.46 -10.86 -5.17
C LEU A 447 -4.83 -11.35 -4.71
N PHE A 448 -5.12 -12.62 -4.96
CA PHE A 448 -6.40 -13.24 -4.60
C PHE A 448 -6.42 -13.79 -3.17
N GLU A 449 -5.26 -14.12 -2.63
CA GLU A 449 -5.07 -14.68 -1.29
C GLU A 449 -4.37 -13.66 -0.37
N PRO A 450 -4.57 -13.74 0.94
CA PRO A 450 -3.78 -12.98 1.90
C PRO A 450 -2.32 -13.46 1.90
N ILE A 451 -1.41 -12.64 2.44
CA ILE A 451 0.00 -13.01 2.57
C ILE A 451 0.14 -14.15 3.58
N PHE A 452 -0.37 -13.93 4.79
CA PHE A 452 -0.43 -14.94 5.83
C PHE A 452 -1.74 -15.72 5.75
N THR A 453 -1.64 -17.04 5.83
CA THR A 453 -2.79 -17.92 6.00
C THR A 453 -3.30 -17.88 7.44
N PRO A 454 -4.58 -18.19 7.70
CA PRO A 454 -5.09 -18.28 9.07
C PRO A 454 -4.24 -19.21 9.97
N ALA A 455 -3.81 -20.36 9.44
CA ALA A 455 -2.94 -21.28 10.15
C ALA A 455 -1.54 -20.71 10.49
N GLU A 456 -1.07 -19.71 9.75
CA GLU A 456 0.14 -18.98 10.13
C GLU A 456 -0.11 -17.99 11.26
N LEU A 457 -1.24 -17.26 11.20
CA LEU A 457 -1.67 -16.28 12.19
C LEU A 457 -2.16 -16.88 13.52
N ASP A 458 -2.45 -18.18 13.57
CA ASP A 458 -2.75 -18.93 14.81
C ASP A 458 -1.51 -19.58 15.45
N GLY A 459 -0.35 -19.49 14.78
CA GLY A 459 0.88 -20.18 15.18
C GLY A 459 1.88 -19.33 15.95
N GLN A 460 3.17 -19.67 15.84
CA GLN A 460 4.26 -18.90 16.48
C GLN A 460 4.31 -17.43 16.02
N LEU A 461 3.88 -17.14 14.79
CA LEU A 461 3.81 -15.78 14.27
C LEU A 461 2.85 -14.92 15.10
N HIS A 462 1.72 -15.49 15.55
CA HIS A 462 0.78 -14.80 16.45
C HIS A 462 1.47 -14.27 17.70
N ALA A 463 2.25 -15.12 18.36
CA ALA A 463 2.90 -14.79 19.62
C ALA A 463 3.96 -13.70 19.45
N VAL A 464 4.65 -13.67 18.30
CA VAL A 464 5.63 -12.62 17.98
C VAL A 464 4.92 -11.32 17.57
N LEU A 465 3.82 -11.39 16.81
CA LEU A 465 2.96 -10.24 16.50
C LEU A 465 2.44 -9.61 17.79
N LEU A 466 1.85 -10.41 18.67
CA LEU A 466 1.29 -9.96 19.94
C LEU A 466 2.35 -9.33 20.86
N ARG A 467 3.56 -9.91 20.90
CA ARG A 467 4.67 -9.36 21.70
C ARG A 467 5.13 -7.99 21.19
N ASN A 468 5.05 -7.76 19.90
CA ASN A 468 5.41 -6.48 19.28
C ASN A 468 4.20 -5.55 19.11
N SER A 469 3.03 -5.86 19.68
CA SER A 469 1.89 -4.93 19.73
C SER A 469 2.15 -3.80 20.73
N SER A 470 1.50 -2.65 20.54
CA SER A 470 1.70 -1.48 21.41
C SER A 470 1.22 -1.74 22.84
N VAL A 471 1.91 -1.10 23.78
CA VAL A 471 1.51 -0.92 25.17
C VAL A 471 1.25 0.57 25.41
N MET A 472 0.29 0.89 26.27
CA MET A 472 0.03 2.28 26.65
C MET A 472 1.07 2.74 27.70
N PRO A 473 1.84 3.81 27.43
CA PRO A 473 2.70 4.42 28.43
C PRO A 473 1.92 4.90 29.66
N VAL A 474 2.48 4.71 30.85
CA VAL A 474 1.87 5.15 32.12
C VAL A 474 2.48 6.46 32.65
N ASP A 475 3.75 6.72 32.33
CA ASP A 475 4.48 7.87 32.88
C ASP A 475 4.24 9.18 32.12
N TYR A 476 3.55 9.13 30.97
CA TYR A 476 3.41 10.25 30.05
C TYR A 476 1.96 10.49 29.62
N PRO A 477 1.56 11.76 29.40
CA PRO A 477 0.32 12.08 28.72
C PRO A 477 0.31 11.51 27.28
N VAL A 478 -0.76 10.82 26.91
CA VAL A 478 -0.92 10.21 25.58
C VAL A 478 -2.21 10.66 24.91
N PHE A 479 -2.11 11.36 23.78
CA PHE A 479 -3.24 11.65 22.91
C PHE A 479 -3.28 10.65 21.75
N ILE A 480 -4.37 9.88 21.65
CA ILE A 480 -4.65 8.99 20.53
C ILE A 480 -5.71 9.62 19.62
N ALA A 481 -5.30 9.95 18.40
CA ALA A 481 -6.20 10.41 17.35
C ALA A 481 -6.51 9.27 16.38
N GLN A 482 -7.77 9.12 15.99
CA GLN A 482 -8.22 8.01 15.15
C GLN A 482 -9.17 8.49 14.05
N GLY A 483 -9.01 8.00 12.82
CA GLY A 483 -10.04 8.16 11.79
C GLY A 483 -11.22 7.24 12.10
N ALA A 484 -12.44 7.77 12.16
CA ALA A 484 -13.61 6.95 12.49
C ALA A 484 -13.87 5.83 11.47
N GLU A 485 -13.55 6.09 10.19
CA GLU A 485 -13.74 5.21 9.04
C GLU A 485 -12.43 4.55 8.57
N ASP A 486 -11.42 4.49 9.46
CA ASP A 486 -10.12 3.93 9.12
C ASP A 486 -10.22 2.47 8.68
N SER A 487 -9.81 2.24 7.43
CA SER A 487 -9.87 0.96 6.73
C SER A 487 -8.60 0.11 6.88
N LEU A 488 -7.59 0.61 7.60
CA LEU A 488 -6.33 -0.08 7.85
C LEU A 488 -6.10 -0.32 9.36
N ALA A 489 -5.99 0.74 10.15
CA ALA A 489 -5.92 0.67 11.61
C ALA A 489 -7.32 0.88 12.17
N LEU A 490 -8.10 -0.20 12.24
CA LEU A 490 -9.54 -0.14 12.47
C LEU A 490 -9.89 0.60 13.77
N SER A 491 -10.81 1.57 13.69
CA SER A 491 -11.27 2.35 14.85
C SER A 491 -11.83 1.47 15.98
N SER A 492 -12.44 0.32 15.64
CA SER A 492 -12.88 -0.67 16.63
C SER A 492 -11.74 -1.23 17.47
N THR A 493 -10.61 -1.54 16.83
CA THR A 493 -9.41 -2.08 17.49
C THR A 493 -8.79 -1.03 18.40
N GLN A 494 -8.78 0.23 17.94
CA GLN A 494 -8.25 1.34 18.74
C GLN A 494 -9.12 1.67 19.95
N ARG A 495 -10.46 1.63 19.82
CA ARG A 495 -11.36 1.75 20.97
C ARG A 495 -11.11 0.66 22.01
N GLU A 496 -10.90 -0.57 21.56
CA GLU A 496 -10.61 -1.70 22.46
C GLU A 496 -9.25 -1.53 23.15
N PHE A 497 -8.21 -1.15 22.40
CA PHE A 497 -6.89 -0.82 22.94
C PHE A 497 -6.96 0.31 23.98
N PHE A 498 -7.65 1.41 23.67
CA PHE A 498 -7.80 2.52 24.61
C PHE A 498 -8.54 2.08 25.88
N LYS A 499 -9.71 1.43 25.71
CA LYS A 499 -10.54 0.98 26.83
C LYS A 499 -9.82 -0.01 27.74
N ARG A 500 -9.08 -0.98 27.19
CA ARG A 500 -8.36 -1.98 27.98
C ARG A 500 -7.14 -1.38 28.69
N SER A 501 -6.58 -0.31 28.14
CA SER A 501 -5.37 0.33 28.66
C SER A 501 -5.67 1.43 29.68
N CYS A 502 -6.91 1.94 29.75
CA CYS A 502 -7.30 2.93 30.75
C CYS A 502 -7.37 2.34 32.17
N THR A 503 -6.22 2.30 32.86
CA THR A 503 -6.10 2.10 34.30
C THR A 503 -6.00 3.44 35.04
N SER A 504 -6.03 3.43 36.38
CA SER A 504 -5.96 4.66 37.21
C SER A 504 -4.72 5.51 36.98
N ASP A 505 -3.63 4.86 36.57
CA ASP A 505 -2.31 5.47 36.41
C ASP A 505 -2.06 5.99 34.99
N VAL A 506 -2.97 5.71 34.04
CA VAL A 506 -2.83 6.14 32.64
C VAL A 506 -3.46 7.50 32.43
N HIS A 507 -2.67 8.44 31.91
CA HIS A 507 -3.13 9.77 31.51
C HIS A 507 -3.26 9.83 29.98
N ALA A 508 -4.42 9.42 29.45
CA ALA A 508 -4.63 9.39 28.00
C ALA A 508 -5.99 9.95 27.57
N GLY A 509 -5.99 10.57 26.40
CA GLY A 509 -7.18 11.04 25.69
C GLY A 509 -7.31 10.34 24.33
N TYR A 510 -8.53 10.01 23.94
CA TYR A 510 -8.86 9.35 22.67
C TYR A 510 -9.93 10.12 21.91
N LEU A 511 -9.65 10.47 20.65
CA LEU A 511 -10.59 11.18 19.79
C LEU A 511 -10.71 10.52 18.41
N GLU A 512 -11.95 10.22 18.01
CA GLU A 512 -12.30 9.77 16.66
C GLU A 512 -12.77 10.94 15.80
N TYR A 513 -12.15 11.11 14.63
CA TYR A 513 -12.50 12.12 13.65
C TYR A 513 -13.47 11.54 12.61
N ALA A 514 -14.70 12.04 12.63
CA ALA A 514 -15.79 11.56 11.78
C ALA A 514 -15.50 11.75 10.28
N GLY A 515 -15.80 10.72 9.49
CA GLY A 515 -15.64 10.76 8.02
C GLY A 515 -14.20 10.71 7.52
N LEU A 516 -13.21 10.58 8.41
CA LEU A 516 -11.81 10.43 8.05
C LEU A 516 -11.40 8.95 8.09
N ASP A 517 -10.77 8.51 7.00
CA ASP A 517 -10.08 7.22 6.87
C ASP A 517 -8.59 7.39 7.29
N HIS A 518 -7.76 6.36 7.10
CA HIS A 518 -6.37 6.28 7.58
C HIS A 518 -5.47 7.45 7.17
N MET A 519 -5.42 7.77 5.86
CA MET A 519 -4.61 8.88 5.33
C MET A 519 -5.30 10.24 5.45
N PRO A 520 -6.62 10.37 5.18
CA PRO A 520 -7.34 11.63 5.41
C PRO A 520 -7.25 12.16 6.85
N LEU A 521 -7.08 11.29 7.85
CA LEU A 521 -6.86 11.67 9.25
C LEU A 521 -5.71 12.69 9.40
N VAL A 522 -4.59 12.46 8.73
CA VAL A 522 -3.41 13.34 8.75
C VAL A 522 -3.38 14.29 7.53
N GLY A 523 -4.48 14.37 6.78
CA GLY A 523 -4.60 15.28 5.65
C GLY A 523 -4.66 16.75 6.06
N THR A 524 -4.37 17.64 5.12
CA THR A 524 -4.37 19.11 5.34
C THR A 524 -5.72 19.68 5.79
N GLY A 525 -6.83 19.02 5.45
CA GLY A 525 -8.18 19.43 5.81
C GLY A 525 -8.69 18.82 7.12
N SER A 526 -7.89 18.03 7.83
CA SER A 526 -8.29 17.38 9.08
C SER A 526 -8.26 18.36 10.25
N ALA A 527 -9.30 18.33 11.10
CA ALA A 527 -9.35 19.09 12.36
C ALA A 527 -8.23 18.68 13.33
N LEU A 528 -7.72 17.45 13.19
CA LEU A 528 -6.57 16.95 13.93
C LEU A 528 -5.36 17.89 13.89
N ASN A 529 -5.17 18.65 12.79
CA ASN A 529 -4.03 19.55 12.70
C ASN A 529 -4.02 20.63 13.80
N GLU A 530 -5.20 21.15 14.15
CA GLU A 530 -5.34 22.17 15.19
C GLU A 530 -5.20 21.54 16.58
N ASP A 531 -5.83 20.39 16.78
CA ASP A 531 -5.78 19.62 18.03
C ASP A 531 -4.35 19.19 18.39
N LEU A 532 -3.57 18.72 17.42
CA LEU A 532 -2.17 18.32 17.65
C LEU A 532 -1.31 19.48 18.13
N VAL A 533 -1.45 20.64 17.50
CA VAL A 533 -0.70 21.85 17.86
C VAL A 533 -1.14 22.33 19.25
N ALA A 534 -2.44 22.35 19.53
CA ALA A 534 -2.98 22.75 20.83
C ALA A 534 -2.50 21.83 21.96
N TYR A 535 -2.66 20.51 21.79
CA TYR A 535 -2.18 19.50 22.73
C TYR A 535 -0.69 19.64 22.99
N THR A 536 0.12 19.77 21.94
CA THR A 536 1.58 19.89 22.07
C THR A 536 1.99 21.18 22.77
N ARG A 537 1.31 22.30 22.49
CA ARG A 537 1.55 23.55 23.20
C ARG A 537 1.23 23.42 24.69
N SER A 538 0.13 22.74 25.04
CA SER A 538 -0.25 22.49 26.44
C SER A 538 0.81 21.71 27.21
N LEU A 539 1.44 20.71 26.56
CA LEU A 539 2.55 19.95 27.13
C LEU A 539 3.78 20.83 27.37
N LEU A 540 4.13 21.69 26.40
CA LEU A 540 5.23 22.64 26.51
C LEU A 540 4.99 23.70 27.60
N ASP A 541 3.73 24.06 27.84
CA ASP A 541 3.32 24.97 28.92
C ASP A 541 3.26 24.26 30.30
N GLY A 542 3.50 22.94 30.35
CA GLY A 542 3.54 22.13 31.57
C GLY A 542 2.17 21.73 32.12
N ILE A 543 1.09 21.93 31.34
CA ILE A 543 -0.28 21.59 31.73
C ILE A 543 -0.92 20.80 30.58
N PRO A 544 -0.85 19.46 30.60
CA PRO A 544 -1.43 18.64 29.54
C PRO A 544 -2.94 18.91 29.42
N ASP A 545 -3.36 19.31 28.23
CA ASP A 545 -4.75 19.61 27.90
C ASP A 545 -5.13 18.87 26.61
N PHE A 546 -6.06 17.93 26.73
CA PHE A 546 -6.54 17.13 25.60
C PHE A 546 -7.64 17.89 24.85
N PRO A 547 -7.87 17.58 23.56
CA PRO A 547 -8.99 18.16 22.82
C PRO A 547 -10.32 18.00 23.57
N GLU A 548 -11.20 19.01 23.48
CA GLU A 548 -12.43 19.10 24.28
C GLU A 548 -13.35 17.87 24.13
N ASP A 549 -13.42 17.31 22.93
CA ASP A 549 -14.25 16.14 22.61
C ASP A 549 -13.54 14.79 22.88
N ALA A 550 -12.30 14.80 23.37
CA ALA A 550 -11.55 13.59 23.63
C ALA A 550 -12.15 12.81 24.82
N THR A 551 -12.31 11.50 24.62
CA THR A 551 -12.62 10.59 25.73
C THR A 551 -11.37 10.38 26.56
N LEU A 552 -11.40 10.76 27.84
CA LEU A 552 -10.27 10.60 28.75
C LEU A 552 -10.35 9.27 29.51
N CYS A 553 -9.19 8.68 29.83
CA CYS A 553 -9.12 7.64 30.85
C CYS A 553 -9.62 8.24 32.18
N LYS A 554 -10.70 7.68 32.72
CA LYS A 554 -11.26 8.13 33.99
C LYS A 554 -10.35 7.67 35.13
N LYS A 555 -9.93 8.62 35.98
CA LYS A 555 -9.28 8.31 37.26
C LYS A 555 -10.21 7.54 38.20
#